data_AF-Q6KHM8-F1
#
_entry.id   AF-Q6KHM8-F1
#
_cell.length_a   1.000
_cell.length_b   1.000
_cell.length_c   1.000
_cell.angle_alpha   90.00
_cell.angle_beta   90.00
_cell.angle_gamma   90.00
#
_symmetry.space_group_name_H-M   'P 1'
#
loop_
_entity.id
_entity.type
_entity.pdbx_description
1 polymer ?
#
loop_
_entity_poly.entity_id
_entity_poly.type
_entity_poly.pdbx_seq_one_letter_code
_entity_poly.pdbx_strand_id
1 'polypeptide(L)'
;MNINQVVLTSWNLGTAISEMIGSTTLIFLVLMTRYFVAHFFSKKYSFILFSLGFTISFFIAIIMAWVIGGFINGLGQAAGIVTPLAVILISFIKNTFVSIPYVVGFQLIGALLGSLLFIAVFYAFYNFIGDKINSNFKIEIRKIIETEHLSFGKHTIKEIIFQFFFVVSLGFIGYLDVITYGLEVIDKVLITLTIIFILLLISSKFNFYLFALTVSVAFLILQGIFNVFKWQNLAKTLIAFWIQFLTIYLVSLSLNAIVLASGRFFEL
;
A
#
# COMPACT_ATOMS: atom_id res chain seq x y z
N MET A 1 -18.50 2.40 4.04
CA MET A 1 -17.57 3.00 3.06
C MET A 1 -18.29 3.03 1.72
N ASN A 2 -18.75 4.19 1.24
CA ASN A 2 -19.51 4.28 -0.01
C ASN A 2 -18.56 4.43 -1.20
N ILE A 3 -17.98 3.30 -1.61
CA ILE A 3 -17.04 3.23 -2.73
C ILE A 3 -17.68 3.74 -4.03
N ASN A 4 -19.01 3.59 -4.18
CA ASN A 4 -19.73 3.96 -5.39
C ASN A 4 -19.67 5.46 -5.70
N GLN A 5 -19.74 6.33 -4.69
CA GLN A 5 -19.64 7.78 -4.92
C GLN A 5 -18.24 8.23 -5.30
N VAL A 6 -17.21 7.52 -4.84
CA VAL A 6 -15.81 7.85 -5.13
C VAL A 6 -15.45 7.62 -6.58
N VAL A 7 -16.04 6.61 -7.23
CA VAL A 7 -15.59 6.16 -8.54
C VAL A 7 -16.39 6.82 -9.68
N LEU A 8 -17.56 7.38 -9.37
CA LEU A 8 -18.47 7.99 -10.36
C LEU A 8 -18.25 9.49 -10.58
N THR A 9 -17.68 10.22 -9.61
CA THR A 9 -17.42 11.65 -9.75
C THR A 9 -16.02 11.91 -10.30
N SER A 10 -15.90 12.83 -11.26
CA SER A 10 -14.61 13.17 -11.89
C SER A 10 -13.63 13.90 -11.00
N TRP A 11 -14.11 14.56 -9.94
CA TRP A 11 -13.28 15.26 -8.98
C TRP A 11 -13.96 15.33 -7.62
N ASN A 12 -13.46 14.55 -6.65
CA ASN A 12 -13.88 14.63 -5.26
C ASN A 12 -12.66 14.98 -4.40
N LEU A 13 -12.57 16.26 -4.02
CA LEU A 13 -11.44 16.80 -3.27
C LEU A 13 -11.29 16.11 -1.90
N GLY A 14 -12.39 15.85 -1.19
CA GLY A 14 -12.33 15.19 0.12
C GLY A 14 -11.80 13.76 0.02
N THR A 15 -12.18 13.02 -1.02
CA THR A 15 -11.61 11.70 -1.29
C THR A 15 -10.14 11.78 -1.66
N ALA A 16 -9.77 12.73 -2.53
CA ALA A 16 -8.37 12.92 -2.92
C ALA A 16 -7.47 13.23 -1.70
N ILE A 17 -7.91 14.13 -0.81
CA ILE A 17 -7.19 14.48 0.43
C ILE A 17 -7.13 13.28 1.38
N SER A 18 -8.24 12.56 1.56
CA SER A 18 -8.30 11.33 2.37
C SER A 18 -7.26 10.30 1.91
N GLU A 19 -7.22 10.03 0.61
CA GLU A 19 -6.32 9.04 -0.01
C GLU A 19 -4.86 9.47 0.07
N MET A 20 -4.58 10.77 -0.06
CA MET A 20 -3.26 11.35 0.18
C MET A 20 -2.81 11.14 1.62
N ILE A 21 -3.65 11.47 2.61
CA ILE A 21 -3.31 11.35 4.04
C ILE A 21 -3.16 9.88 4.45
N GLY A 22 -4.04 9.00 3.95
CA GLY A 22 -3.91 7.56 4.13
C GLY A 22 -2.57 7.05 3.61
N SER A 23 -2.22 7.41 2.38
CA SER A 23 -0.96 7.00 1.77
C SER A 23 0.28 7.59 2.48
N THR A 24 0.23 8.87 2.89
CA THR A 24 1.27 9.50 3.72
C THR A 24 1.48 8.74 5.02
N THR A 25 0.39 8.42 5.72
CA THR A 25 0.43 7.67 6.98
C THR A 25 1.00 6.27 6.77
N LEU A 26 0.55 5.57 5.72
CA LEU A 26 1.04 4.24 5.38
C LEU A 26 2.55 4.24 5.13
N ILE A 27 3.02 5.09 4.22
CA ILE A 27 4.43 5.13 3.84
C ILE A 27 5.31 5.53 5.03
N PHE A 28 4.91 6.56 5.77
CA PHE A 28 5.63 6.97 6.97
C PHE A 28 5.78 5.81 7.97
N LEU A 29 4.69 5.15 8.35
CA LEU A 29 4.72 4.08 9.35
C LEU A 29 5.43 2.82 8.85
N VAL A 30 5.34 2.48 7.56
CA VAL A 30 6.08 1.36 6.96
C VAL A 30 7.58 1.62 6.99
N LEU A 31 8.03 2.83 6.65
CA LEU A 31 9.45 3.20 6.71
C LEU A 31 9.96 3.21 8.16
N MET A 32 9.19 3.76 9.10
CA MET A 32 9.51 3.71 10.53
C MET A 32 9.60 2.27 11.04
N THR A 33 8.64 1.41 10.68
CA THR A 33 8.67 -0.02 11.02
C THR A 33 9.94 -0.66 10.50
N ARG A 34 10.29 -0.41 9.23
CA ARG A 34 11.51 -0.96 8.63
C ARG A 34 12.76 -0.51 9.38
N TYR A 35 12.83 0.77 9.74
CA TYR A 35 13.92 1.31 10.54
C TYR A 35 14.03 0.60 11.90
N PHE A 36 12.95 0.56 12.68
CA PHE A 36 12.95 -0.06 14.01
C PHE A 36 13.33 -1.53 13.95
N VAL A 37 12.77 -2.28 13.00
CA VAL A 37 13.07 -3.71 12.80
C VAL A 37 14.55 -3.90 12.43
N ALA A 38 15.08 -3.10 11.52
CA ALA A 38 16.47 -3.21 11.07
C ALA A 38 17.49 -2.80 12.14
N HIS A 39 17.14 -1.86 13.01
CA HIS A 39 18.06 -1.30 14.01
C HIS A 39 18.03 -2.06 15.34
N PHE A 40 16.85 -2.43 15.84
CA PHE A 40 16.69 -2.98 17.20
C PHE A 40 16.54 -4.50 17.26
N PHE A 41 16.20 -5.17 16.16
CA PHE A 41 15.86 -6.59 16.18
C PHE A 41 16.85 -7.44 15.39
N SER A 42 17.07 -8.67 15.86
CA SER A 42 17.93 -9.63 15.17
C SER A 42 17.30 -10.12 13.87
N LYS A 43 18.14 -10.49 12.90
CA LYS A 43 17.69 -10.99 11.57
C LYS A 43 16.66 -12.11 11.67
N LYS A 44 16.75 -12.97 12.70
CA LYS A 44 15.86 -14.13 12.90
C LYS A 44 14.38 -13.75 13.04
N TYR A 45 14.06 -12.64 13.70
CA TYR A 45 12.67 -12.22 13.95
C TYR A 45 12.20 -11.08 13.04
N SER A 46 13.11 -10.53 12.23
CA SER A 46 12.85 -9.36 11.41
C SER A 46 11.65 -9.52 10.47
N PHE A 47 11.41 -10.72 9.92
CA PHE A 47 10.31 -10.96 8.99
C PHE A 47 8.92 -10.91 9.63
N ILE A 48 8.74 -11.50 10.81
CA ILE A 48 7.45 -11.49 11.53
C ILE A 48 7.13 -10.07 11.99
N LEU A 49 8.10 -9.41 12.61
CA LEU A 49 7.93 -8.05 13.13
C LEU A 49 7.66 -7.05 12.02
N PHE A 50 8.32 -7.20 10.87
CA PHE A 50 8.03 -6.38 9.70
C PHE A 50 6.61 -6.63 9.19
N SER A 51 6.20 -7.89 9.04
CA SER A 51 4.84 -8.23 8.57
C SER A 51 3.77 -7.62 9.49
N LEU A 52 3.94 -7.80 10.80
CA LEU A 52 3.05 -7.26 11.81
C LEU A 52 3.01 -5.73 11.76
N GLY A 53 4.17 -5.08 11.74
CA GLY A 53 4.25 -3.62 11.69
C GLY A 53 3.67 -3.05 10.39
N PHE A 54 3.85 -3.72 9.25
CA PHE A 54 3.23 -3.34 7.99
C PHE A 54 1.70 -3.48 8.05
N THR A 55 1.16 -4.60 8.57
CA THR A 55 -0.29 -4.77 8.77
C THR A 55 -0.87 -3.69 9.66
N ILE A 56 -0.22 -3.39 10.79
CA ILE A 56 -0.66 -2.33 11.71
C ILE A 56 -0.59 -0.96 11.01
N SER A 57 0.48 -0.69 10.26
CA SER A 57 0.61 0.54 9.46
C SER A 57 -0.53 0.68 8.47
N PHE A 58 -0.89 -0.41 7.78
CA PHE A 58 -1.99 -0.45 6.83
C PHE A 58 -3.35 -0.21 7.48
N PHE A 59 -3.59 -0.82 8.65
CA PHE A 59 -4.79 -0.59 9.43
C PHE A 59 -4.96 0.88 9.84
N ILE A 60 -3.91 1.44 10.44
CA ILE A 60 -3.92 2.84 10.88
C ILE A 60 -4.14 3.76 9.67
N ALA A 61 -3.50 3.47 8.54
CA ALA A 61 -3.66 4.25 7.33
C ALA A 61 -5.09 4.23 6.78
N ILE A 62 -5.76 3.06 6.77
CA ILE A 62 -7.17 2.94 6.39
C ILE A 62 -8.06 3.75 7.34
N ILE A 63 -7.85 3.61 8.65
CA ILE A 63 -8.63 4.37 9.65
C ILE A 63 -8.42 5.87 9.43
N MET A 64 -7.19 6.32 9.27
CA MET A 64 -6.87 7.74 9.07
C MET A 64 -7.54 8.28 7.81
N ALA A 65 -7.45 7.56 6.69
CA ALA A 65 -8.16 7.95 5.47
C ALA A 65 -9.67 7.99 5.70
N TRP A 66 -10.25 6.94 6.28
CA TRP A 66 -11.68 6.89 6.55
C TRP A 66 -12.17 8.03 7.46
N VAL A 67 -11.46 8.31 8.56
CA VAL A 67 -11.79 9.38 9.50
C VAL A 67 -11.73 10.74 8.80
N ILE A 68 -10.64 11.04 8.09
CA ILE A 68 -10.48 12.32 7.39
C ILE A 68 -11.51 12.47 6.27
N GLY A 69 -11.74 11.42 5.47
CA GLY A 69 -12.79 11.41 4.45
C GLY A 69 -14.17 11.64 5.05
N GLY A 70 -14.43 11.08 6.23
CA GLY A 70 -15.68 11.27 6.98
C GLY A 70 -15.85 12.69 7.51
N PHE A 71 -14.77 13.34 7.95
CA PHE A 71 -14.79 14.74 8.36
C PHE A 71 -15.05 15.70 7.19
N ILE A 72 -14.48 15.43 6.02
CA ILE A 72 -14.58 16.34 4.86
C ILE A 72 -15.91 16.14 4.10
N ASN A 73 -16.28 14.88 3.82
CA ASN A 73 -17.41 14.55 2.95
C ASN A 73 -18.65 14.04 3.71
N GLY A 74 -18.57 13.90 5.05
CA GLY A 74 -19.57 13.22 5.87
C GLY A 74 -19.33 11.71 5.98
N LEU A 75 -19.71 11.13 7.12
CA LEU A 75 -19.43 9.72 7.48
C LEU A 75 -19.91 8.69 6.44
N GLY A 76 -20.95 9.00 5.68
CA GLY A 76 -21.52 8.13 4.65
C GLY A 76 -20.71 8.06 3.36
N GLN A 77 -19.82 9.02 3.09
CA GLN A 77 -19.10 9.14 1.81
C GLN A 77 -17.59 8.90 1.93
N ALA A 78 -17.13 8.51 3.11
CA ALA A 78 -15.72 8.28 3.37
C ALA A 78 -15.22 7.03 2.63
N ALA A 79 -14.15 7.21 1.86
CA ALA A 79 -13.32 6.13 1.35
C ALA A 79 -11.87 6.29 1.86
N GLY A 80 -11.33 5.20 2.37
CA GLY A 80 -9.93 4.96 2.66
C GLY A 80 -9.45 3.68 1.99
N ILE A 81 -9.26 3.73 0.67
CA ILE A 81 -8.79 2.60 -0.14
C ILE A 81 -7.26 2.46 -0.01
N VAL A 82 -6.55 3.59 0.07
CA VAL A 82 -5.12 3.77 0.41
C VAL A 82 -4.12 3.04 -0.52
N THR A 83 -4.62 2.25 -1.48
CA THR A 83 -3.80 1.48 -2.42
C THR A 83 -4.26 1.71 -3.86
N PRO A 84 -3.32 1.95 -4.80
CA PRO A 84 -3.65 2.07 -6.22
C PRO A 84 -4.32 0.81 -6.78
N LEU A 85 -3.94 -0.35 -6.25
CA LEU A 85 -4.49 -1.65 -6.62
C LEU A 85 -6.01 -1.68 -6.47
N ALA A 86 -6.50 -1.37 -5.28
CA ALA A 86 -7.93 -1.47 -4.99
C ALA A 86 -8.72 -0.43 -5.80
N VAL A 87 -8.17 0.77 -6.02
CA VAL A 87 -8.78 1.79 -6.88
C VAL A 87 -8.93 1.30 -8.32
N ILE A 88 -7.86 0.72 -8.89
CA ILE A 88 -7.89 0.18 -10.25
C ILE A 88 -8.89 -0.97 -10.33
N LEU A 89 -8.85 -1.91 -9.40
CA LEU A 89 -9.78 -3.05 -9.34
C LEU A 89 -11.24 -2.58 -9.34
N ILE A 90 -11.58 -1.67 -8.42
CA ILE A 90 -12.94 -1.14 -8.27
C ILE A 90 -13.37 -0.43 -9.56
N SER A 91 -12.47 0.34 -10.17
CA SER A 91 -12.74 1.05 -11.43
C SER A 91 -13.07 0.09 -12.58
N PHE A 92 -12.38 -1.06 -12.66
CA PHE A 92 -12.70 -2.12 -13.62
C PHE A 92 -14.05 -2.77 -13.35
N ILE A 93 -14.32 -3.14 -12.09
CA ILE A 93 -15.60 -3.77 -11.71
C ILE A 93 -16.77 -2.84 -12.00
N LYS A 94 -16.59 -1.53 -11.78
CA LYS A 94 -17.62 -0.51 -12.02
C LYS A 94 -17.64 0.04 -13.44
N ASN A 95 -16.71 -0.39 -14.30
CA ASN A 95 -16.51 0.14 -15.64
C ASN A 95 -16.45 1.68 -15.71
N THR A 96 -15.79 2.30 -14.73
CA THR A 96 -15.56 3.75 -14.68
C THR A 96 -14.12 4.03 -14.29
N PHE A 97 -13.39 4.68 -15.19
CA PHE A 97 -11.96 4.97 -15.05
C PHE A 97 -11.69 6.43 -14.67
N VAL A 98 -12.75 7.22 -14.45
CA VAL A 98 -12.65 8.67 -14.25
C VAL A 98 -11.90 9.00 -12.96
N SER A 99 -12.04 8.17 -11.94
CA SER A 99 -11.42 8.41 -10.62
C SER A 99 -9.96 7.98 -10.51
N ILE A 100 -9.47 7.10 -11.39
CA ILE A 100 -8.12 6.55 -11.30
C ILE A 100 -7.05 7.65 -11.29
N PRO A 101 -7.02 8.62 -12.23
CA PRO A 101 -5.91 9.56 -12.33
C PRO A 101 -5.76 10.40 -11.06
N TYR A 102 -6.86 10.91 -10.50
CA TYR A 102 -6.77 11.76 -9.31
C TYR A 102 -6.57 10.94 -8.04
N VAL A 103 -7.25 9.80 -7.85
CA VAL A 103 -7.07 9.01 -6.62
C VAL A 103 -5.66 8.44 -6.56
N VAL A 104 -5.19 7.80 -7.64
CA VAL A 104 -3.82 7.26 -7.69
C VAL A 104 -2.80 8.40 -7.64
N GLY A 105 -3.05 9.52 -8.32
CA GLY A 105 -2.19 10.71 -8.26
C GLY A 105 -2.00 11.22 -6.83
N PHE A 106 -3.08 11.35 -6.06
CA PHE A 106 -3.02 11.81 -4.67
C PHE A 106 -2.41 10.75 -3.73
N GLN A 107 -2.60 9.45 -3.99
CA GLN A 107 -1.87 8.40 -3.29
C GLN A 107 -0.36 8.48 -3.54
N LEU A 108 0.08 8.80 -4.76
CA LEU A 108 1.49 9.01 -5.09
C LEU A 108 2.07 10.27 -4.43
N ILE A 109 1.31 11.37 -4.41
CA ILE A 109 1.68 12.57 -3.63
C ILE A 109 1.79 12.20 -2.14
N GLY A 110 0.84 11.42 -1.62
CA GLY A 110 0.87 10.94 -0.26
C GLY A 110 2.13 10.13 0.04
N ALA A 111 2.57 9.27 -0.88
CA ALA A 111 3.80 8.50 -0.74
C ALA A 111 5.06 9.38 -0.71
N LEU A 112 5.09 10.44 -1.51
CA LEU A 112 6.14 11.46 -1.46
C LEU A 112 6.17 12.16 -0.10
N LEU A 113 5.03 12.68 0.35
CA LEU A 113 4.92 13.36 1.65
C LEU A 113 5.29 12.44 2.82
N GLY A 114 4.86 11.18 2.79
CA GLY A 114 5.21 10.18 3.82
C GLY A 114 6.71 9.89 3.86
N SER A 115 7.36 9.83 2.69
CA SER A 115 8.81 9.66 2.58
C SER A 115 9.57 10.88 3.12
N LEU A 116 9.12 12.10 2.79
CA LEU A 116 9.71 13.35 3.29
C LEU A 116 9.53 13.49 4.80
N LEU A 117 8.34 13.16 5.31
CA LEU A 117 8.05 13.16 6.75
C LEU A 117 8.93 12.16 7.49
N PHE A 118 9.12 10.97 6.94
CA PHE A 118 10.05 9.98 7.47
C PHE A 118 11.47 10.57 7.57
N ILE A 119 11.98 11.18 6.50
CA ILE A 119 13.32 11.81 6.51
C ILE A 119 13.41 12.89 7.58
N ALA A 120 12.41 13.77 7.66
CA ALA A 120 12.39 14.88 8.62
C ALA A 120 12.41 14.39 10.08
N VAL A 121 11.54 13.44 10.40
CA VAL A 121 11.46 12.82 11.74
C VAL A 121 12.75 12.06 12.04
N PHE A 122 13.25 11.28 11.08
CA PHE A 122 14.47 10.51 11.24
C PHE A 122 15.70 11.41 11.48
N TYR A 123 15.81 12.52 10.75
CA TYR A 123 16.84 13.53 10.95
C TYR A 123 16.75 14.20 12.32
N ALA A 124 15.53 14.53 12.78
CA ALA A 124 15.31 15.07 14.12
C ALA A 124 15.73 14.08 15.22
N PHE A 125 15.36 12.80 15.09
CA PHE A 125 15.80 11.74 16.00
C PHE A 125 17.32 11.56 16.00
N TYR A 126 17.95 11.57 14.82
CA TYR A 126 19.39 11.46 14.68
C TYR A 126 20.11 12.60 15.41
N ASN A 127 19.65 13.84 15.24
CA ASN A 127 20.23 15.00 15.93
C ASN A 127 20.00 14.96 17.44
N PHE A 128 18.89 14.39 17.92
CA PHE A 128 18.58 14.30 19.35
C PHE A 128 19.38 13.19 20.06
N ILE A 129 19.69 12.10 19.36
CA ILE A 129 20.38 10.91 19.91
C ILE A 129 21.90 10.91 19.55
N GLY A 130 22.32 11.87 18.70
CA GLY A 130 23.51 11.87 17.85
C GLY A 130 24.89 11.68 18.50
N ASP A 131 25.02 11.84 19.83
CA ASP A 131 26.31 11.62 20.50
C ASP A 131 26.57 10.14 20.84
N LYS A 132 25.56 9.26 20.78
CA LYS A 132 25.71 7.83 21.15
C LYS A 132 25.65 6.83 19.99
N ILE A 133 25.18 7.23 18.80
CA ILE A 133 25.03 6.33 17.65
C ILE A 133 26.12 6.66 16.61
N ASN A 134 27.10 5.76 16.52
CA ASN A 134 28.31 5.90 15.74
C ASN A 134 28.03 6.03 14.21
N SER A 135 28.14 7.27 13.73
CA SER A 135 28.55 7.75 12.40
C SER A 135 28.18 6.96 11.12
N ASN A 136 26.97 7.21 10.58
CA ASN A 136 26.72 7.65 9.19
C ASN A 136 25.22 7.52 8.84
N PHE A 137 24.48 8.64 8.90
CA PHE A 137 23.08 8.75 8.48
C PHE A 137 22.77 8.06 7.14
N LYS A 138 23.65 8.24 6.15
CA LYS A 138 23.53 7.65 4.81
C LYS A 138 23.61 6.12 4.82
N ILE A 139 24.40 5.52 5.72
CA ILE A 139 24.56 4.06 5.81
C ILE A 139 23.30 3.44 6.43
N GLU A 140 22.70 4.07 7.44
CA GLU A 140 21.47 3.56 8.05
C GLU A 140 20.28 3.62 7.07
N ILE A 141 20.10 4.75 6.38
CA ILE A 141 19.05 4.87 5.36
C ILE A 141 19.28 3.88 4.22
N ARG A 142 20.53 3.65 3.83
CA ARG A 142 20.86 2.64 2.81
C ARG A 142 20.45 1.24 3.24
N LYS A 143 20.59 0.86 4.52
CA LYS A 143 20.08 -0.44 5.03
C LYS A 143 18.56 -0.54 4.98
N ILE A 144 17.85 0.59 5.14
CA ILE A 144 16.39 0.66 4.98
C ILE A 144 15.99 0.52 3.50
N ILE A 145 16.83 0.92 2.55
CA ILE A 145 16.50 0.87 1.12
C ILE A 145 16.93 -0.45 0.48
N GLU A 146 18.10 -0.98 0.85
CA GLU A 146 18.67 -2.17 0.23
C GLU A 146 17.75 -3.39 0.42
N THR A 147 17.23 -3.88 -0.69
CA THR A 147 16.51 -5.14 -0.79
C THR A 147 17.51 -6.27 -1.03
N GLU A 148 17.28 -7.43 -0.43
CA GLU A 148 18.15 -8.58 -0.62
C GLU A 148 18.21 -9.04 -2.09
N HIS A 149 19.34 -9.65 -2.47
CA HIS A 149 19.61 -10.16 -3.81
C HIS A 149 18.84 -11.46 -4.10
N LEU A 150 17.55 -11.40 -4.46
CA LEU A 150 16.94 -12.52 -5.22
C LEU A 150 16.89 -12.23 -6.72
N SER A 151 16.80 -13.30 -7.51
CA SER A 151 16.69 -13.23 -8.95
C SER A 151 15.36 -12.63 -9.39
N PHE A 152 15.43 -11.71 -10.35
CA PHE A 152 14.30 -10.92 -10.85
C PHE A 152 13.06 -11.75 -11.21
N GLY A 153 13.21 -12.87 -11.92
CA GLY A 153 12.07 -13.70 -12.33
C GLY A 153 11.32 -14.38 -11.19
N LYS A 154 12.03 -14.81 -10.13
CA LYS A 154 11.36 -15.41 -8.94
C LYS A 154 10.54 -14.37 -8.19
N HIS A 155 10.99 -13.11 -8.20
CA HIS A 155 10.24 -11.99 -7.61
C HIS A 155 8.93 -11.75 -8.35
N THR A 156 8.99 -11.63 -9.68
CA THR A 156 7.82 -11.34 -10.52
C THR A 156 6.70 -12.35 -10.34
N ILE A 157 7.00 -13.65 -10.45
CA ILE A 157 5.98 -14.71 -10.33
C ILE A 157 5.32 -14.65 -8.96
N LYS A 158 6.12 -14.45 -7.92
CA LYS A 158 5.63 -14.39 -6.55
C LYS A 158 4.73 -13.16 -6.33
N GLU A 159 5.14 -11.98 -6.79
CA GLU A 159 4.32 -10.77 -6.69
C GLU A 159 2.98 -10.93 -7.40
N ILE A 160 2.98 -11.55 -8.58
CA ILE A 160 1.75 -11.87 -9.31
C ILE A 160 0.81 -12.70 -8.45
N ILE A 161 1.32 -13.76 -7.80
CA ILE A 161 0.53 -14.63 -6.94
C ILE A 161 -0.05 -13.86 -5.74
N PHE A 162 0.76 -13.07 -5.04
CA PHE A 162 0.28 -12.33 -3.86
C PHE A 162 -0.71 -11.23 -4.21
N GLN A 163 -0.46 -10.49 -5.29
CA GLN A 163 -1.39 -9.47 -5.77
C GLN A 163 -2.68 -10.13 -6.23
N PHE A 164 -2.62 -11.24 -6.96
CA PHE A 164 -3.80 -12.01 -7.33
C PHE A 164 -4.65 -12.38 -6.10
N PHE A 165 -4.04 -13.00 -5.09
CA PHE A 165 -4.77 -13.34 -3.85
C PHE A 165 -5.35 -12.11 -3.18
N PHE A 166 -4.60 -11.02 -3.11
CA PHE A 166 -5.08 -9.80 -2.48
C PHE A 166 -6.28 -9.18 -3.21
N VAL A 167 -6.20 -9.06 -4.53
CA VAL A 167 -7.28 -8.54 -5.37
C VAL A 167 -8.53 -9.42 -5.23
N VAL A 168 -8.35 -10.74 -5.32
CA VAL A 168 -9.44 -11.70 -5.16
C VAL A 168 -10.08 -11.54 -3.78
N SER A 169 -9.29 -11.46 -2.71
CA SER A 169 -9.79 -11.25 -1.36
C SER A 169 -10.57 -9.94 -1.21
N LEU A 170 -10.08 -8.83 -1.77
CA LEU A 170 -10.80 -7.55 -1.76
C LEU A 170 -12.15 -7.66 -2.49
N GLY A 171 -12.19 -8.34 -3.64
CA GLY A 171 -13.43 -8.63 -4.34
C GLY A 171 -14.42 -9.45 -3.50
N PHE A 172 -13.93 -10.48 -2.81
CA PHE A 172 -14.74 -11.31 -1.90
C PHE A 172 -15.27 -10.56 -0.68
N ILE A 173 -14.49 -9.63 -0.10
CA ILE A 173 -14.95 -8.83 1.04
C ILE A 173 -16.15 -7.96 0.66
N GLY A 174 -16.19 -7.47 -0.59
CA GLY A 174 -17.33 -6.74 -1.12
C GLY A 174 -18.63 -7.57 -1.14
N TYR A 175 -18.53 -8.89 -1.27
CA TYR A 175 -19.68 -9.82 -1.27
C TYR A 175 -20.23 -10.16 0.12
N LEU A 176 -19.48 -9.86 1.17
CA LEU A 176 -19.96 -10.08 2.53
C LEU A 176 -21.00 -9.01 2.86
N ASP A 177 -22.26 -9.26 2.48
CA ASP A 177 -23.35 -8.32 2.70
C ASP A 177 -23.77 -8.28 4.19
N VAL A 178 -24.08 -7.07 4.67
CA VAL A 178 -24.58 -6.80 6.01
C VAL A 178 -25.90 -7.53 6.24
N ILE A 179 -26.77 -7.58 5.23
CA ILE A 179 -28.10 -8.19 5.36
C ILE A 179 -28.01 -9.70 5.54
N THR A 180 -27.10 -10.36 4.82
CA THR A 180 -26.98 -11.82 4.83
C THR A 180 -26.17 -12.33 6.01
N TYR A 181 -25.11 -11.60 6.42
CA TYR A 181 -24.16 -12.09 7.42
C TYR A 181 -24.13 -11.26 8.72
N GLY A 182 -24.89 -10.15 8.80
CA GLY A 182 -24.90 -9.26 9.97
C GLY A 182 -23.59 -8.52 10.20
N LEU A 183 -22.68 -8.49 9.22
CA LEU A 183 -21.34 -7.94 9.37
C LEU A 183 -21.34 -6.42 9.23
N GLU A 184 -20.84 -5.73 10.26
CA GLU A 184 -20.65 -4.29 10.22
C GLU A 184 -19.42 -3.89 9.39
N VAL A 185 -19.26 -2.60 9.12
CA VAL A 185 -18.10 -2.07 8.37
C VAL A 185 -16.79 -2.41 9.09
N ILE A 186 -16.77 -2.37 10.43
CA ILE A 186 -15.58 -2.69 11.21
C ILE A 186 -15.17 -4.15 11.06
N ASP A 187 -16.13 -5.08 10.98
CA ASP A 187 -15.86 -6.50 10.79
C ASP A 187 -15.20 -6.77 9.44
N LYS A 188 -15.71 -6.13 8.38
CA LYS A 188 -15.11 -6.23 7.03
C LYS A 188 -13.68 -5.70 7.03
N VAL A 189 -13.41 -4.60 7.74
CA VAL A 189 -12.05 -4.07 7.91
C VAL A 189 -11.18 -5.09 8.63
N LEU A 190 -11.62 -5.66 9.76
CA LEU A 190 -10.87 -6.67 10.51
C LEU A 190 -10.55 -7.91 9.68
N ILE A 191 -11.52 -8.45 8.93
CA ILE A 191 -11.31 -9.57 8.01
C ILE A 191 -10.25 -9.22 6.96
N THR A 192 -10.35 -8.01 6.37
CA THR A 192 -9.37 -7.52 5.39
C THR A 192 -7.97 -7.48 5.99
N LEU A 193 -7.82 -7.01 7.22
CA LEU A 193 -6.53 -6.97 7.92
C LEU A 193 -5.98 -8.36 8.21
N THR A 194 -6.81 -9.30 8.62
CA THR A 194 -6.38 -10.68 8.86
C THR A 194 -5.85 -11.30 7.57
N ILE A 195 -6.56 -11.10 6.45
CA ILE A 195 -6.11 -11.57 5.14
C ILE A 195 -4.78 -10.91 4.75
N ILE A 196 -4.70 -9.58 4.85
CA ILE A 196 -3.47 -8.83 4.53
C ILE A 196 -2.31 -9.29 5.42
N PHE A 197 -2.54 -9.51 6.72
CA PHE A 197 -1.55 -10.03 7.64
C PHE A 197 -1.05 -11.40 7.20
N ILE A 198 -1.95 -12.34 6.86
CA ILE A 198 -1.57 -13.67 6.39
C ILE A 198 -0.76 -13.56 5.08
N LEU A 199 -1.20 -12.74 4.12
CA LEU A 199 -0.50 -12.53 2.85
C LEU A 199 0.89 -11.92 3.09
N LEU A 200 1.00 -10.92 3.96
CA LEU A 200 2.27 -10.29 4.33
C LEU A 200 3.18 -11.27 5.08
N LEU A 201 2.63 -12.06 6.00
CA LEU A 201 3.39 -13.06 6.75
C LEU A 201 3.94 -14.15 5.84
N ILE A 202 3.16 -14.66 4.88
CA ILE A 202 3.66 -15.65 3.92
C ILE A 202 4.67 -14.99 2.98
N SER A 203 4.40 -13.76 2.51
CA SER A 203 5.29 -13.05 1.58
C SER A 203 6.60 -12.59 2.24
N SER A 204 6.62 -12.36 3.55
CA SER A 204 7.80 -11.92 4.31
C SER A 204 8.98 -12.87 4.21
N LYS A 205 8.73 -14.18 4.10
CA LYS A 205 9.76 -15.21 3.95
C LYS A 205 10.59 -15.07 2.68
N PHE A 206 10.13 -14.27 1.72
CA PHE A 206 10.90 -13.97 0.52
C PHE A 206 11.34 -12.50 0.45
N ASN A 207 11.47 -11.85 1.61
CA ASN A 207 12.12 -10.55 1.79
C ASN A 207 11.56 -9.45 0.88
N PHE A 208 10.25 -9.47 0.62
CA PHE A 208 9.62 -8.55 -0.31
C PHE A 208 8.28 -8.02 0.18
N TYR A 209 8.12 -6.70 0.07
CA TYR A 209 6.97 -5.95 0.57
C TYR A 209 6.54 -4.82 -0.37
N LEU A 210 6.72 -4.99 -1.68
CA LEU A 210 6.14 -4.08 -2.67
C LEU A 210 4.67 -4.44 -2.96
N PHE A 211 3.93 -4.79 -1.89
CA PHE A 211 2.52 -5.12 -1.96
C PHE A 211 1.67 -3.90 -2.33
N ALA A 212 2.16 -2.71 -2.00
CA ALA A 212 1.57 -1.44 -2.40
C ALA A 212 2.51 -0.70 -3.35
N LEU A 213 2.01 -0.35 -4.54
CA LEU A 213 2.72 0.43 -5.56
C LEU A 213 3.27 1.76 -5.00
N THR A 214 2.61 2.33 -3.98
CA THR A 214 3.06 3.51 -3.23
C THR A 214 4.38 3.27 -2.48
N VAL A 215 4.63 2.06 -1.97
CA VAL A 215 5.88 1.70 -1.28
C VAL A 215 7.05 1.61 -2.27
N SER A 216 6.81 1.07 -3.47
CA SER A 216 7.80 1.06 -4.56
C SER A 216 8.24 2.48 -4.91
N VAL A 217 7.27 3.39 -4.99
CA VAL A 217 7.51 4.82 -5.27
C VAL A 217 8.27 5.49 -4.13
N ALA A 218 7.91 5.22 -2.87
CA ALA A 218 8.64 5.72 -1.72
C ALA A 218 10.13 5.30 -1.76
N PHE A 219 10.43 4.04 -2.09
CA PHE A 219 11.82 3.61 -2.24
C PHE A 219 12.55 4.29 -3.42
N LEU A 220 11.88 4.51 -4.56
CA LEU A 220 12.47 5.28 -5.66
C LEU A 220 12.83 6.71 -5.22
N ILE A 221 11.93 7.37 -4.48
CA ILE A 221 12.16 8.71 -3.95
C ILE A 221 13.35 8.73 -3.00
N LEU A 222 13.41 7.79 -2.05
CA LEU A 222 14.52 7.69 -1.11
C LEU A 222 15.85 7.38 -1.81
N GLN A 223 15.86 6.46 -2.79
CA GLN A 223 17.04 6.19 -3.62
C GLN A 223 17.51 7.46 -4.34
N GLY A 224 16.54 8.25 -4.82
CA GLY A 224 16.77 9.52 -5.49
C GLY A 224 17.45 10.56 -4.61
N ILE A 225 16.83 10.84 -3.46
CA ILE A 225 17.31 11.87 -2.51
C ILE A 225 18.71 11.52 -1.98
N PHE A 226 18.95 10.26 -1.61
CA PHE A 226 20.22 9.87 -0.98
C PHE A 226 21.35 9.56 -1.95
N ASN A 227 21.11 9.74 -3.25
CA ASN A 227 22.05 9.43 -4.31
C ASN A 227 22.67 8.03 -4.12
N VAL A 228 21.82 7.06 -3.78
CA VAL A 228 22.18 5.62 -3.74
C VAL A 228 22.00 5.02 -5.15
N PHE A 229 22.04 5.90 -6.18
CA PHE A 229 21.83 5.61 -7.59
C PHE A 229 22.92 4.68 -8.13
N LYS A 230 22.68 3.38 -8.03
CA LYS A 230 23.20 2.45 -9.03
C LYS A 230 22.12 2.32 -10.09
N TRP A 231 22.40 2.68 -11.34
CA TRP A 231 21.47 2.54 -12.47
C TRP A 231 20.81 1.15 -12.52
N GLN A 232 21.56 0.11 -12.17
CA GLN A 232 21.07 -1.26 -12.06
C GLN A 232 19.95 -1.43 -11.01
N ASN A 233 20.02 -0.73 -9.88
CA ASN A 233 19.01 -0.80 -8.82
C ASN A 233 17.76 -0.01 -9.21
N LEU A 234 17.92 1.18 -9.79
CA LEU A 234 16.80 1.99 -10.27
C LEU A 234 16.02 1.26 -11.37
N ALA A 235 16.73 0.68 -12.35
CA ALA A 235 16.11 -0.13 -13.39
C ALA A 235 15.32 -1.29 -12.77
N LYS A 236 15.89 -2.02 -11.80
CA LYS A 236 15.17 -3.11 -11.11
C LYS A 236 13.91 -2.63 -10.41
N THR A 237 13.96 -1.50 -9.70
CA THR A 237 12.80 -0.95 -9.00
C THR A 237 11.74 -0.43 -9.99
N LEU A 238 12.13 0.18 -11.10
CA LEU A 238 11.21 0.59 -12.17
C LEU A 238 10.55 -0.58 -12.87
N ILE A 239 11.30 -1.64 -13.20
CA ILE A 239 10.71 -2.82 -13.83
C ILE A 239 9.78 -3.52 -12.82
N ALA A 240 10.15 -3.61 -11.54
CA ALA A 240 9.25 -4.13 -10.50
C ALA A 240 7.96 -3.31 -10.40
N PHE A 241 8.06 -1.97 -10.40
CA PHE A 241 6.90 -1.08 -10.44
C PHE A 241 5.98 -1.36 -11.65
N TRP A 242 6.54 -1.48 -12.86
CA TRP A 242 5.75 -1.75 -14.06
C TRP A 242 5.14 -3.14 -14.08
N ILE A 243 5.86 -4.15 -13.57
CA ILE A 243 5.35 -5.51 -13.42
C ILE A 243 4.16 -5.52 -12.46
N GLN A 244 4.26 -4.81 -11.34
CA GLN A 244 3.15 -4.67 -10.41
C GLN A 244 1.99 -4.02 -11.14
N PHE A 245 2.18 -2.82 -11.71
CA PHE A 245 1.12 -2.13 -12.44
C PHE A 245 0.43 -3.01 -13.51
N LEU A 246 1.22 -3.75 -14.30
CA LEU A 246 0.70 -4.65 -15.33
C LEU A 246 -0.05 -5.84 -14.73
N THR A 247 0.43 -6.41 -13.63
CA THR A 247 -0.25 -7.49 -12.90
C THR A 247 -1.59 -7.01 -12.38
N ILE A 248 -1.61 -5.84 -11.74
CA ILE A 248 -2.83 -5.20 -11.23
C ILE A 248 -3.86 -5.06 -12.35
N TYR A 249 -3.42 -4.53 -13.48
CA TYR A 249 -4.25 -4.35 -14.66
C TYR A 249 -4.81 -5.68 -15.17
N LEU A 250 -3.96 -6.70 -15.38
CA LEU A 250 -4.36 -8.01 -15.92
C LEU A 250 -5.29 -8.78 -15.00
N VAL A 251 -5.03 -8.78 -13.69
CA VAL A 251 -5.89 -9.44 -12.70
C VAL A 251 -7.25 -8.74 -12.65
N SER A 252 -7.27 -7.40 -12.62
CA SER A 252 -8.52 -6.63 -12.62
C SER A 252 -9.36 -6.90 -13.87
N LEU A 253 -8.70 -6.97 -15.04
CA LEU A 253 -9.35 -7.29 -16.31
C LEU A 253 -9.91 -8.72 -16.33
N SER A 254 -9.16 -9.68 -15.81
CA SER A 254 -9.58 -11.09 -15.74
C SER A 254 -10.76 -11.27 -14.80
N LEU A 255 -10.75 -10.61 -13.64
CA LEU A 255 -11.89 -10.62 -12.73
C LEU A 255 -13.13 -9.99 -13.37
N ASN A 256 -12.99 -8.83 -14.01
CA ASN A 256 -14.10 -8.21 -14.74
C ASN A 256 -14.68 -9.13 -15.83
N ALA A 257 -13.83 -9.83 -16.58
CA ALA A 257 -14.29 -10.81 -17.57
C ALA A 257 -15.10 -11.96 -16.93
N ILE A 258 -14.63 -12.49 -15.79
CA ILE A 258 -15.36 -13.52 -15.02
C ILE A 258 -16.70 -12.98 -14.53
N VAL A 259 -16.73 -11.75 -14.02
CA VAL A 259 -17.96 -11.06 -13.59
C VAL A 259 -18.97 -11.04 -14.73
N LEU A 260 -18.57 -10.48 -15.87
CA LEU A 260 -19.43 -10.35 -17.05
C LEU A 260 -19.93 -11.70 -17.56
N ALA A 261 -19.07 -12.72 -17.56
CA ALA A 261 -19.44 -14.08 -17.98
C ALA A 261 -20.41 -14.77 -17.01
N SER A 262 -20.36 -14.45 -15.71
CA SER A 262 -21.21 -15.06 -14.69
C SER A 262 -22.66 -14.58 -14.70
N GLY A 263 -22.97 -13.52 -15.45
CA GLY A 263 -24.32 -12.91 -15.52
C GLY A 263 -24.81 -12.31 -14.20
N ARG A 264 -24.02 -12.39 -13.12
CA ARG A 264 -24.28 -11.71 -11.85
C ARG A 264 -23.59 -10.36 -11.91
N PHE A 265 -24.37 -9.32 -12.21
CA PHE A 265 -23.92 -7.94 -12.02
C PHE A 265 -23.51 -7.77 -10.56
N PHE A 266 -22.27 -7.37 -10.31
CA PHE A 266 -21.84 -6.92 -8.98
C PHE A 266 -22.54 -5.59 -8.71
N GLU A 267 -23.71 -5.64 -8.07
CA GLU A 267 -24.25 -4.49 -7.35
C GLU A 267 -23.41 -4.29 -6.06
N LEU A 268 -22.14 -3.90 -6.23
CA LEU A 268 -21.31 -3.36 -5.14
C LEU A 268 -21.77 -1.96 -4.73
#